data_AF-A0A2V5VQC6-F1
#
_entry.id   AF-A0A2V5VQC6-F1
#
_cell.length_a   1.000
_cell.length_b   1.000
_cell.length_c   1.000
_cell.angle_alpha   90.00
_cell.angle_beta   90.00
_cell.angle_gamma   90.00
#
_symmetry.space_group_name_H-M   'P 1'
#
loop_
_entity.id
_entity.type
_entity.pdbx_description
1 polymer ?
#
loop_
_entity_poly.entity_id
_entity_poly.type
_entity_poly.pdbx_seq_one_letter_code
_entity_poly.pdbx_strand_id
1 'polypeptide(L)' 'MRTPPVRQQQADSRLPQPGAVISRLYKGQTLQVEVLPAGFAFQGTVYTSLSAIAKAITGSHCNGFLFFHLHQERNQP' A
#
# COMPACT_ATOMS: atom_id res chain seq x y z
N MET A 1 4.54 -3.92 -26.53
CA MET A 1 5.62 -3.42 -25.66
C MET A 1 5.12 -3.35 -24.22
N ARG A 2 5.91 -3.89 -23.27
CA ARG A 2 5.81 -3.84 -21.80
C ARG A 2 4.68 -4.64 -21.13
N THR A 3 4.96 -5.92 -20.89
CA THR A 3 4.32 -6.76 -19.87
C THR A 3 4.45 -6.14 -18.47
N PRO A 4 3.46 -6.37 -17.58
CA PRO A 4 3.79 -6.52 -16.17
C PRO A 4 3.41 -7.92 -15.67
N PRO A 5 4.29 -8.56 -14.89
CA PRO A 5 4.03 -9.86 -14.29
C PRO A 5 3.05 -9.68 -13.14
N VAL A 6 1.96 -10.45 -13.08
CA VAL A 6 1.23 -10.63 -11.81
C VAL A 6 1.93 -11.77 -11.07
N ARG A 7 3.09 -11.42 -10.52
CA ARG A 7 3.79 -12.23 -9.53
C ARG A 7 3.03 -12.02 -8.23
N GLN A 8 2.39 -13.10 -7.78
CA GLN A 8 1.75 -13.31 -6.48
C GLN A 8 2.31 -12.37 -5.40
N GLN A 9 1.62 -11.25 -5.15
CA GLN A 9 1.85 -10.47 -3.95
C GLN A 9 1.06 -11.18 -2.85
N GLN A 10 1.71 -12.22 -2.32
CA GLN A 10 1.39 -12.86 -1.06
C GLN A 10 0.97 -11.77 -0.08
N ALA A 11 -0.19 -11.95 0.56
CA ALA A 11 -0.59 -11.19 1.73
C ALA A 11 0.53 -11.37 2.76
N ASP A 12 1.49 -10.46 2.68
CA ASP A 12 2.70 -10.49 3.45
C ASP A 12 2.28 -10.42 4.91
N SER A 13 2.71 -11.36 5.74
CA SER A 13 2.31 -11.46 7.15
C SER A 13 2.64 -10.20 7.98
N ARG A 14 3.35 -9.24 7.38
CA ARG A 14 3.66 -7.91 7.91
C ARG A 14 2.55 -6.87 7.65
N LEU A 15 1.52 -7.21 6.88
CA LEU A 15 0.38 -6.33 6.65
C LEU A 15 -0.53 -6.32 7.87
N PRO A 16 -1.00 -5.15 8.31
CA PRO A 16 -1.99 -5.08 9.38
C PRO A 16 -3.31 -5.71 8.93
N GLN A 17 -4.16 -6.06 9.90
CA GLN A 17 -5.42 -6.74 9.63
C GLN A 17 -6.30 -5.93 8.65
N PRO A 18 -7.09 -6.61 7.79
CA PRO A 18 -8.12 -5.93 7.00
C PRO A 18 -9.01 -5.04 7.88
N GLY A 19 -9.22 -3.79 7.45
CA GLY A 19 -9.85 -2.71 8.22
C GLY A 19 -8.85 -1.74 8.85
N ALA A 20 -7.56 -2.04 8.84
CA ALA A 20 -6.53 -1.11 9.31
C ALA A 20 -6.30 0.03 8.32
N VAL A 21 -6.05 1.24 8.83
CA VAL A 21 -5.71 2.41 8.01
C VAL A 21 -4.24 2.76 8.18
N ILE A 22 -3.48 2.61 7.10
CA ILE A 22 -2.09 3.02 6.97
C ILE A 22 -2.09 4.51 6.60
N SER A 23 -1.53 5.34 7.48
CA SER A 23 -1.41 6.79 7.26
C SER A 23 0.03 7.16 6.96
N ARG A 24 0.28 7.88 5.86
CA ARG A 24 1.62 8.29 5.46
C ARG A 24 1.65 9.72 4.93
N LEU A 25 2.46 10.60 5.52
CA LEU A 25 2.69 11.93 4.98
C LEU A 25 3.68 11.86 3.80
N TYR A 26 3.28 12.37 2.64
CA TYR A 26 4.10 12.45 1.44
C TYR A 26 3.87 13.77 0.70
N LYS A 27 4.94 14.51 0.41
CA LYS A 27 4.88 15.84 -0.25
C LYS A 27 3.84 16.80 0.37
N GLY A 28 3.70 16.77 1.70
CA GLY A 28 2.72 17.59 2.42
C GLY A 28 1.28 17.09 2.35
N GLN A 29 1.02 15.95 1.70
CA GLN A 29 -0.29 15.31 1.66
C GLN A 29 -0.31 14.07 2.55
N THR A 30 -1.35 13.94 3.37
CA THR A 30 -1.57 12.74 4.18
C THR A 30 -2.24 11.67 3.34
N LEU A 31 -1.52 10.61 3.06
CA LEU A 31 -2.00 9.44 2.34
C LEU A 31 -2.65 8.50 3.34
N GLN A 32 -3.95 8.23 3.21
CA GLN A 32 -4.65 7.24 4.01
C GLN A 32 -5.03 6.05 3.14
N VAL A 33 -4.43 4.90 3.46
CA VAL A 33 -4.64 3.64 2.76
C VAL A 33 -5.33 2.68 3.73
N GLU A 34 -6.56 2.31 3.43
CA GLU A 34 -7.29 1.30 4.16
C GLU A 34 -6.96 -0.09 3.60
N VAL A 35 -6.62 -1.03 4.48
CA VAL A 35 -6.36 -2.42 4.11
C VAL A 35 -7.70 -3.12 3.95
N LEU A 36 -7.97 -3.66 2.77
CA LEU A 36 -9.17 -4.44 2.50
C LEU A 36 -8.81 -5.93 2.39
N PRO A 37 -9.75 -6.85 2.65
CA PRO A 37 -9.51 -8.28 2.49
C PRO A 37 -9.08 -8.65 1.06
N ALA A 38 -9.56 -7.89 0.07
CA ALA A 38 -9.28 -8.10 -1.34
C ALA A 38 -8.24 -7.12 -1.93
N GLY A 39 -7.63 -6.24 -1.13
CA GLY A 39 -6.72 -5.21 -1.63
C GLY A 39 -6.53 -4.03 -0.68
N PHE A 40 -6.54 -2.81 -1.22
CA PHE A 40 -6.24 -1.58 -0.49
C PHE A 40 -7.08 -0.42 -1.04
N ALA A 41 -7.84 0.28 -0.21
CA ALA A 41 -8.54 1.49 -0.61
C ALA A 41 -7.71 2.73 -0.31
N PHE A 42 -7.57 3.63 -1.28
CA PHE A 42 -6.85 4.89 -1.15
C PHE A 42 -7.66 6.01 -1.81
N GLN A 43 -8.02 7.04 -1.04
CA GLN A 43 -8.85 8.18 -1.49
C GLN A 43 -10.10 7.76 -2.31
N GLY A 44 -10.80 6.72 -1.86
CA GLY A 44 -12.01 6.22 -2.53
C GLY A 44 -11.76 5.33 -3.75
N THR A 45 -10.51 5.04 -4.09
CA THR A 45 -10.14 4.10 -5.16
C THR A 45 -9.57 2.82 -4.56
N VAL A 46 -10.07 1.66 -5.01
CA VAL A 46 -9.56 0.34 -4.58
C VAL A 46 -8.44 -0.11 -5.52
N TYR A 47 -7.31 -0.46 -4.92
CA TYR A 47 -6.11 -0.97 -5.57
C TYR A 47 -5.83 -2.38 -5.08
N THR A 48 -5.30 -3.22 -5.95
CA THR A 48 -4.95 -4.61 -5.61
C THR A 48 -3.63 -4.72 -4.85
N SER A 49 -2.82 -3.65 -4.78
CA SER A 49 -1.49 -3.66 -4.13
C SER A 49 -0.99 -2.26 -3.78
N LEU A 50 -0.20 -2.16 -2.71
CA LEU A 50 0.43 -0.90 -2.27
C LEU A 50 1.39 -0.30 -3.30
N SER A 51 2.08 -1.14 -4.08
CA SER A 51 2.93 -0.67 -5.18
C SER A 51 2.11 0.03 -6.27
N ALA A 52 0.86 -0.39 -6.50
CA ALA A 52 -0.04 0.29 -7.43
C ALA A 52 -0.43 1.68 -6.89
N ILE A 53 -0.70 1.79 -5.59
CA ILE A 53 -0.96 3.08 -4.93
C ILE A 53 0.29 3.97 -5.00
N ALA A 54 1.45 3.45 -4.62
CA ALA A 54 2.72 4.18 -4.67
C ALA A 54 3.02 4.66 -6.09
N LYS A 55 2.77 3.84 -7.11
CA LYS A 55 2.91 4.23 -8.52
C LYS A 55 1.89 5.30 -8.91
N ALA A 56 0.65 5.22 -8.44
CA ALA A 56 -0.37 6.24 -8.70
C ALA A 56 0.01 7.60 -8.08
N ILE A 57 0.63 7.59 -6.90
CA ILE A 57 1.07 8.81 -6.20
C ILE A 57 2.37 9.37 -6.78
N THR A 58 3.38 8.52 -6.98
CA THR A 58 4.73 8.95 -7.35
C THR A 58 4.96 8.99 -8.86
N GLY A 59 4.10 8.35 -9.66
CA GLY A 59 4.27 8.16 -11.10
C GLY A 59 5.41 7.21 -11.48
N SER A 60 6.17 6.70 -10.50
CA SER A 60 7.37 5.90 -10.73
C SER A 60 7.25 4.52 -10.10
N HIS A 61 7.99 3.56 -10.64
CA HIS A 61 8.00 2.20 -10.12
C HIS A 61 8.90 2.13 -8.88
N CYS A 62 8.33 2.44 -7.73
CA CYS A 62 8.99 2.33 -6.43
C CYS A 62 8.45 1.15 -5.63
N ASN A 63 9.26 0.68 -4.68
CA ASN A 63 8.91 -0.42 -3.81
C ASN A 63 7.85 0.05 -2.78
N GLY A 64 6.57 -0.29 -3.01
CA GLY A 64 5.44 0.24 -2.25
C GLY A 64 5.54 -0.02 -0.74
N PHE A 65 6.08 -1.17 -0.33
CA PHE A 65 6.26 -1.51 1.09
C PHE A 65 7.21 -0.56 1.82
N LEU A 66 8.34 -0.20 1.19
CA LEU A 66 9.28 0.77 1.73
C LEU A 66 8.65 2.17 1.77
N PHE A 67 7.93 2.53 0.70
CA PHE A 67 7.25 3.82 0.60
C PHE A 67 6.23 4.04 1.72
N PHE A 68 5.51 2.98 2.12
CA PHE A 68 4.55 3.05 3.21
C PHE A 68 5.14 2.73 4.60
N HIS A 69 6.45 2.47 4.73
CA HIS A 69 7.11 2.07 5.98
C HIS A 69 6.38 0.95 6.72
N LEU A 70 5.89 -0.07 6.01
CA LEU A 70 5.24 -1.23 6.64
C LEU A 70 6.21 -2.17 7.38
N HIS A 71 7.43 -1.71 7.64
CA HIS A 71 8.45 -2.44 8.39
C HIS A 71 8.47 -2.09 9.88
N GLN A 72 7.49 -1.30 10.34
CA GLN A 72 7.39 -0.89 11.73
C GLN A 72 6.06 -1.39 12.27
N GLU A 73 6.17 -2.52 12.95
CA GLU A 73 5.27 -3.02 13.97
C GLU A 73 4.74 -1.86 14.81
N ARG A 74 3.59 -1.31 14.43
CA ARG A 74 2.86 -0.36 15.27
C ARG A 74 1.98 -1.17 16.21
N ASN A 75 2.63 -1.77 17.20
CA ASN A 75 2.18 -1.84 18.58
C ASN A 75 0.64 -1.77 18.73
N GLN A 76 -0.03 -2.92 18.65
CA GLN A 76 -1.35 -3.07 19.29
C GLN A 76 -1.11 -3.46 20.76
N PRO A 77 -1.74 -2.79 21.73
CA PRO A 77 -1.59 -3.07 23.16
C PRO A 77 -2.12 -4.45 23.56
#